data_AF-A0A354X2N8-F1
#
_entry.id   AF-A0A354X2N8-F1
#
_cell.length_a   1.000
_cell.length_b   1.000
_cell.length_c   1.000
_cell.angle_alpha   90.00
_cell.angle_beta   90.00
_cell.angle_gamma   90.00
#
_symmetry.space_group_name_H-M   'P 1'
#
loop_
_entity.id
_entity.type
_entity.pdbx_description
1 polymer ?
#
loop_
_entity_poly.entity_id
_entity_poly.type
_entity_poly.pdbx_seq_one_letter_code
_entity_poly.pdbx_strand_id
1 'polypeptide(L)'
;RYVDQNGDGILNDDDRVFLGDPAPHFNYSVTFDLRYKNWDLNFLGQGVGKKVGRLGGQEGYPVYVDGGSNNLGAPRQYYADNRWTPETPNSRFPRVWTGSSTNTYLSDVWLSDASFFRIKSLQVGYTIPKLSNTVRNLRL
;
A
#
# COMPACT_ATOMS: atom_id res chain seq x y z
N ARG A 1 14.68 15.67 5.83
CA ARG A 1 16.13 15.98 5.66
C ARG A 1 16.88 14.68 5.86
N TYR A 2 17.92 14.40 5.08
CA TYR A 2 18.77 13.23 5.32
C TYR A 2 19.57 13.40 6.62
N VAL A 3 19.76 12.30 7.34
CA VAL A 3 20.46 12.25 8.61
C VAL A 3 21.89 11.81 8.33
N ASP A 4 22.84 12.63 8.76
CA ASP A 4 24.26 12.27 8.86
C ASP A 4 24.40 11.18 9.93
N GLN A 5 24.83 9.99 9.53
CA GLN A 5 24.89 8.80 10.39
C GLN A 5 26.20 8.72 11.16
N ASN A 6 27.29 9.28 10.64
CA ASN A 6 28.62 9.15 11.20
C ASN A 6 29.10 10.41 11.94
N GLY A 7 28.38 11.53 11.79
CA GLY A 7 28.60 12.80 12.48
C GLY A 7 29.74 13.65 11.91
N ASP A 8 30.20 13.39 10.68
CA ASP A 8 31.31 14.11 10.06
C ASP A 8 30.89 15.41 9.34
N GLY A 9 29.58 15.67 9.25
CA GLY A 9 28.99 16.84 8.59
C GLY A 9 28.92 16.73 7.06
N ILE A 10 29.29 15.59 6.48
CA ILE A 10 29.36 15.33 5.04
C ILE A 10 28.33 14.25 4.68
N LEU A 11 27.27 14.64 3.98
CA LEU A 11 26.29 13.67 3.49
C LEU A 11 26.83 12.89 2.28
N ASN A 12 27.18 11.62 2.46
CA ASN A 12 27.74 10.75 1.43
C ASN A 12 27.20 9.30 1.53
N ASP A 13 27.86 8.36 0.86
CA ASP A 13 27.42 6.96 0.81
C ASP A 13 27.60 6.21 2.15
N ASP A 14 28.45 6.70 3.06
CA ASP A 14 28.64 6.18 4.41
C ASP A 14 27.43 6.47 5.32
N ASP A 15 26.51 7.36 4.90
CA ASP A 15 25.25 7.65 5.59
C ASP A 15 24.10 6.70 5.23
N ARG A 16 24.35 5.73 4.37
CA ARG A 16 23.32 4.78 3.95
C ARG A 16 23.12 3.72 5.03
N VAL A 17 21.86 3.51 5.39
CA VAL A 17 21.45 2.49 6.37
C VAL A 17 20.42 1.54 5.78
N PHE A 18 20.26 0.38 6.43
CA PHE A 18 19.17 -0.52 6.12
C PHE A 18 17.84 0.07 6.61
N LEU A 19 16.95 0.39 5.66
CA LEU A 19 15.69 1.09 5.96
C LEU A 19 14.49 0.16 6.16
N GLY A 20 14.65 -1.15 5.93
CA GLY A 20 13.59 -2.13 6.12
C GLY A 20 13.63 -3.25 5.10
N ASP A 21 12.83 -4.27 5.38
CA ASP A 21 12.76 -5.49 4.58
C ASP A 21 11.47 -5.53 3.74
N PRO A 22 11.57 -5.61 2.40
CA PRO A 22 10.41 -5.76 1.53
C PRO A 22 9.81 -7.17 1.52
N ALA A 23 10.50 -8.16 2.10
CA ALA A 23 10.00 -9.52 2.20
C ALA A 23 8.76 -9.59 3.11
N PRO A 24 7.77 -10.44 2.79
CA PRO A 24 6.63 -10.65 3.66
C PRO A 24 7.02 -11.55 4.85
N HIS A 25 7.15 -10.98 6.04
CA HIS A 25 7.58 -11.76 7.22
C HIS A 25 6.48 -12.67 7.78
N PHE A 26 5.21 -12.27 7.67
CA PHE A 26 4.08 -13.06 8.13
C PHE A 26 2.99 -13.16 7.07
N ASN A 27 2.95 -14.28 6.35
CA ASN A 27 1.86 -14.57 5.43
C ASN A 27 0.77 -15.33 6.18
N TYR A 28 -0.46 -14.85 6.13
CA TYR A 28 -1.59 -15.49 6.80
C TYR A 28 -2.83 -15.53 5.91
N SER A 29 -3.68 -16.51 6.16
CA SER A 29 -4.97 -16.64 5.50
C SER A 29 -6.00 -17.12 6.51
N VAL A 30 -7.21 -16.62 6.36
CA VAL A 30 -8.36 -17.03 7.15
C VAL A 30 -9.42 -17.51 6.18
N THR A 31 -9.83 -18.76 6.35
CA THR A 31 -10.97 -19.33 5.65
C THR A 31 -12.03 -19.67 6.68
N PHE A 32 -13.28 -19.28 6.41
CA PHE A 32 -14.39 -19.73 7.21
C PHE A 32 -15.55 -20.20 6.34
N ASP A 33 -16.09 -21.34 6.74
CA ASP A 33 -17.23 -22.00 6.14
C ASP A 33 -18.29 -22.16 7.23
N LEU A 34 -19.32 -21.34 7.16
CA LEU A 34 -20.44 -21.39 8.09
C LEU A 34 -21.65 -21.96 7.38
N ARG A 35 -22.34 -22.89 8.04
CA ARG A 35 -23.65 -23.38 7.60
C ARG A 35 -24.63 -23.25 8.76
N TYR A 36 -25.76 -22.61 8.49
CA TYR A 36 -26.83 -22.47 9.46
C TYR A 36 -28.18 -22.64 8.78
N LYS A 37 -28.87 -23.74 9.10
CA LYS A 37 -30.10 -24.18 8.42
C LYS A 37 -29.85 -24.26 6.90
N ASN A 38 -30.61 -23.49 6.13
CA ASN A 38 -30.54 -23.39 4.69
C ASN A 38 -29.53 -22.34 4.19
N TRP A 39 -28.90 -21.59 5.09
CA TRP A 39 -27.87 -20.61 4.74
C TRP A 39 -26.48 -21.24 4.78
N ASP A 40 -25.64 -20.82 3.85
CA ASP A 40 -24.22 -21.09 3.84
C ASP A 40 -23.43 -19.79 3.58
N LEU A 41 -22.24 -19.69 4.14
CA LEU A 41 -21.34 -18.58 3.93
C LEU A 41 -19.93 -19.12 3.81
N ASN A 42 -19.28 -18.81 2.69
CA ASN A 42 -17.86 -19.06 2.46
C ASN A 42 -17.10 -17.74 2.40
N PHE A 43 -15.99 -17.66 3.12
CA PHE A 43 -15.10 -16.52 3.08
C PHE A 43 -13.66 -16.98 2.97
N LEU A 44 -12.90 -16.26 2.15
CA LEU A 44 -11.45 -16.36 2.08
C LEU A 44 -10.84 -14.97 2.24
N GLY A 45 -10.04 -14.82 3.29
CA GLY A 45 -9.20 -13.66 3.52
C GLY A 45 -7.72 -14.04 3.48
N GLN A 46 -6.88 -13.14 2.99
CA GLN A 46 -5.42 -13.30 2.96
C GLN A 46 -4.76 -12.00 3.39
N GLY A 47 -3.66 -12.10 4.11
CA GLY A 47 -2.90 -10.95 4.53
C GLY A 47 -1.41 -11.21 4.64
N VAL A 48 -0.68 -10.10 4.74
CA VAL A 48 0.75 -10.06 5.02
C VAL A 48 0.97 -9.09 6.17
N GLY A 49 1.72 -9.52 7.18
CA GLY A 49 2.17 -8.71 8.30
C GLY A 49 3.66 -8.44 8.23
N LYS A 50 4.08 -7.29 8.80
CA LYS A 50 5.45 -6.79 8.83
C LYS A 50 6.09 -6.83 7.45
N LYS A 51 5.67 -5.92 6.58
CA LYS A 51 6.25 -5.76 5.25
C LYS A 51 6.44 -4.27 4.98
N VAL A 52 7.63 -3.89 4.51
CA VAL A 52 7.87 -2.53 4.03
C VAL A 52 7.61 -2.47 2.52
N GLY A 53 6.86 -1.47 2.08
CA GLY A 53 6.62 -1.18 0.67
C GLY A 53 7.28 0.12 0.27
N ARG A 54 7.85 0.16 -0.94
CA ARG A 54 8.32 1.39 -1.56
C ARG A 54 7.16 2.04 -2.31
N LEU A 55 6.89 3.31 -2.01
CA LEU A 55 6.02 4.15 -2.82
C LEU A 55 6.68 4.39 -4.18
N GLY A 56 5.97 4.04 -5.24
CA GLY A 56 6.45 4.12 -6.63
C GLY A 56 5.40 4.72 -7.55
N GLY A 57 5.80 5.11 -8.75
CA GLY A 57 4.94 5.80 -9.71
C GLY A 57 4.34 7.08 -9.09
N GLN A 58 3.09 7.38 -9.44
CA GLN A 58 2.40 8.59 -8.98
C GLN A 58 2.20 8.69 -7.45
N GLU A 59 2.34 7.59 -6.70
CA GLU A 59 2.22 7.59 -5.24
C GLU A 59 3.43 8.19 -4.52
N GLY A 60 4.62 8.01 -5.10
CA GLY A 60 5.89 8.52 -4.55
C GLY A 60 6.45 9.67 -5.38
N TYR A 61 6.46 9.52 -6.69
CA TYR A 61 7.05 10.46 -7.64
C TYR A 61 5.98 10.94 -8.63
N PRO A 62 5.13 11.90 -8.21
CA PRO A 62 4.05 12.38 -9.06
C PRO A 62 4.53 13.17 -10.28
N VAL A 63 5.80 13.57 -10.32
CA VAL A 63 6.44 14.34 -11.39
C VAL A 63 7.84 13.80 -11.68
N TYR A 64 8.34 14.04 -12.89
CA TYR A 64 9.77 13.82 -13.18
C TYR A 64 10.59 14.94 -12.56
N VAL A 65 11.66 14.55 -11.88
CA VAL A 65 12.57 15.45 -11.15
C VAL A 65 13.91 15.51 -11.90
N ASP A 66 13.83 15.72 -13.21
CA ASP A 66 14.96 15.70 -14.15
C ASP A 66 15.23 17.09 -14.78
N GLY A 67 14.43 18.10 -14.43
CA GLY A 67 14.49 19.43 -15.03
C GLY A 67 13.75 19.56 -16.36
N GLY A 68 13.06 18.51 -16.82
CA GLY A 68 12.27 18.50 -18.04
C GLY A 68 10.80 18.93 -17.85
N SER A 69 10.03 18.86 -18.95
CA SER A 69 8.58 19.05 -18.93
C SER A 69 7.90 17.85 -18.29
N ASN A 70 7.03 18.09 -17.30
CA ASN A 70 6.34 17.03 -16.58
C ASN A 70 5.16 16.44 -17.38
N ASN A 71 5.35 15.26 -17.96
CA ASN A 71 4.31 14.52 -18.68
C ASN A 71 3.68 13.37 -17.84
N LEU A 72 4.01 13.23 -16.54
CA LEU A 72 3.48 12.15 -15.67
C LEU A 72 2.08 12.41 -15.08
N GLY A 73 1.55 13.61 -15.30
CA GLY A 73 0.25 14.02 -14.74
C GLY A 73 0.38 14.74 -13.39
N ALA A 74 -0.73 14.74 -12.65
CA ALA A 74 -0.86 15.45 -11.38
C ALA A 74 -0.63 14.51 -10.18
N PRO A 75 -0.12 15.02 -9.04
CA PRO A 75 -0.04 14.27 -7.81
C PRO A 75 -1.41 13.74 -7.37
N ARG A 76 -1.43 12.53 -6.77
CA ARG A 76 -2.62 12.04 -6.09
C ARG A 76 -2.97 12.98 -4.92
N GLN A 77 -4.25 13.05 -4.59
CA GLN A 77 -4.76 13.91 -3.53
C GLN A 77 -4.01 13.70 -2.21
N TYR A 78 -3.74 12.45 -1.83
CA TYR A 78 -2.99 12.14 -0.61
C TYR A 78 -1.58 12.76 -0.60
N TYR A 79 -0.85 12.68 -1.72
CA TYR A 79 0.45 13.34 -1.85
C TYR A 79 0.27 14.86 -1.77
N ALA A 80 -0.70 15.41 -2.49
CA ALA A 80 -0.96 16.84 -2.53
C ALA A 80 -1.25 17.40 -1.13
N ASP A 81 -2.08 16.73 -0.34
CA ASP A 81 -2.47 17.20 1.00
C ASP A 81 -1.37 17.04 2.04
N ASN A 82 -0.43 16.12 1.83
CA ASN A 82 0.63 15.79 2.79
C ASN A 82 2.03 16.23 2.30
N ARG A 83 2.11 17.14 1.34
CA ARG A 83 3.36 17.72 0.85
C ARG A 83 3.74 18.97 1.64
N TRP A 84 5.03 19.25 1.68
CA TRP A 84 5.55 20.49 2.22
C TRP A 84 5.03 21.70 1.43
N THR A 85 4.45 22.65 2.15
CA THR A 85 4.22 24.05 1.75
C THR A 85 4.65 24.98 2.89
N PRO A 86 4.75 26.29 2.68
CA PRO A 86 5.00 27.24 3.78
C PRO A 86 3.99 27.13 4.93
N GLU A 87 2.75 26.75 4.62
CA GLU A 87 1.66 26.55 5.58
C GLU A 87 1.70 25.17 6.25
N THR A 88 2.35 24.18 5.62
CA THR A 88 2.48 22.80 6.13
C THR A 88 3.96 22.35 6.26
N PRO A 89 4.75 22.98 7.13
CA PRO A 89 6.19 22.73 7.22
C PRO A 89 6.56 21.33 7.75
N ASN A 90 5.67 20.71 8.53
CA ASN A 90 5.84 19.38 9.13
C ASN A 90 5.12 18.29 8.31
N SER A 91 5.41 18.24 7.01
CA SER A 91 4.71 17.37 6.06
C SER A 91 5.46 16.07 5.78
N ARG A 92 4.71 15.02 5.44
CA ARG A 92 5.25 13.69 5.10
C ARG A 92 6.06 13.72 3.81
N PHE A 93 5.57 14.39 2.78
CA PHE A 93 6.19 14.42 1.45
C PHE A 93 6.94 15.73 1.21
N PRO A 94 8.02 15.71 0.40
CA PRO A 94 8.65 16.94 -0.04
C PRO A 94 7.72 17.73 -0.98
N ARG A 95 8.02 19.02 -1.14
CA ARG A 95 7.34 19.88 -2.11
C ARG A 95 7.39 19.25 -3.51
N VAL A 96 6.35 19.48 -4.30
CA VAL A 96 6.37 19.09 -5.72
C VAL A 96 7.37 19.97 -6.45
N TRP A 97 8.31 19.36 -7.17
CA TRP A 97 9.40 20.04 -7.86
C TRP A 97 9.81 19.24 -9.10
N THR A 98 9.88 19.90 -10.25
CA THR A 98 10.26 19.27 -11.53
C THR A 98 11.74 19.45 -11.88
N GLY A 99 12.42 20.42 -11.27
CA GLY A 99 13.87 20.60 -11.42
C GLY A 99 14.65 19.42 -10.86
N SER A 100 15.91 19.26 -11.25
CA SER A 100 16.78 18.25 -10.64
C SER A 100 16.85 18.42 -9.12
N SER A 101 16.76 17.31 -8.38
CA SER A 101 16.79 17.31 -6.91
C SER A 101 17.20 15.95 -6.36
N THR A 102 17.96 15.98 -5.27
CA THR A 102 18.34 14.81 -4.47
C THR A 102 17.19 14.20 -3.68
N ASN A 103 16.04 14.89 -3.59
CA ASN A 103 14.85 14.37 -2.92
C ASN A 103 14.30 13.09 -3.59
N THR A 104 14.80 12.70 -4.77
CA THR A 104 14.41 11.45 -5.43
C THR A 104 15.13 10.21 -4.90
N TYR A 105 16.23 10.37 -4.16
CA TYR A 105 16.98 9.24 -3.65
C TYR A 105 16.13 8.40 -2.71
N LEU A 106 16.30 7.08 -2.80
CA LEU A 106 15.58 6.14 -1.96
C LEU A 106 15.91 6.39 -0.49
N SER A 107 14.89 6.71 0.29
CA SER A 107 14.99 6.90 1.73
C SER A 107 13.67 6.54 2.41
N ASP A 108 13.68 6.59 3.73
CA ASP A 108 12.55 6.35 4.62
C ASP A 108 11.26 7.06 4.19
N VAL A 109 11.34 8.30 3.67
CA VAL A 109 10.18 9.06 3.18
C VAL A 109 9.41 8.33 2.06
N TRP A 110 10.10 7.52 1.26
CA TRP A 110 9.53 6.76 0.16
C TRP A 110 9.10 5.36 0.58
N LEU A 111 9.24 5.01 1.85
CA LEU A 111 8.80 3.73 2.40
C LEU A 111 7.48 3.91 3.16
N SER A 112 6.69 2.84 3.18
CA SER A 112 5.43 2.77 3.90
C SER A 112 5.24 1.36 4.46
N ASP A 113 4.45 1.24 5.53
CA ASP A 113 3.93 -0.06 5.92
C ASP A 113 3.06 -0.60 4.78
N ALA A 114 3.41 -1.80 4.31
CA ALA A 114 2.72 -2.54 3.26
C ALA A 114 2.11 -3.83 3.82
N SER A 115 1.92 -3.90 5.14
CA SER A 115 1.08 -4.90 5.77
C SER A 115 -0.37 -4.69 5.36
N PHE A 116 -1.09 -5.76 5.05
CA PHE A 116 -2.47 -5.68 4.62
C PHE A 116 -3.25 -6.95 4.96
N PHE A 117 -4.57 -6.81 4.99
CA PHE A 117 -5.50 -7.92 4.90
C PHE A 117 -6.50 -7.63 3.78
N ARG A 118 -6.74 -8.60 2.90
CA ARG A 118 -7.68 -8.47 1.79
C ARG A 118 -8.64 -9.66 1.77
N ILE A 119 -9.89 -9.36 1.48
CA ILE A 119 -10.91 -10.36 1.17
C ILE A 119 -10.68 -10.83 -0.26
N LYS A 120 -10.49 -12.13 -0.43
CA LYS A 120 -10.32 -12.80 -1.72
C LYS A 120 -11.64 -13.30 -2.28
N SER A 121 -12.46 -13.89 -1.42
CA SER A 121 -13.82 -14.28 -1.76
C SER A 121 -14.72 -14.10 -0.54
N LEU A 122 -15.95 -13.68 -0.80
CA LEU A 122 -17.05 -13.72 0.13
C LEU A 122 -18.26 -14.18 -0.66
N GLN A 123 -18.80 -15.34 -0.30
CA GLN A 123 -19.99 -15.92 -0.90
C GLN A 123 -20.99 -16.20 0.21
N VAL A 124 -22.22 -15.78 -0.01
CA VAL A 124 -23.37 -16.15 0.82
C VAL A 124 -24.31 -16.93 -0.08
N GLY A 125 -24.70 -18.12 0.35
CA GLY A 125 -25.62 -18.98 -0.35
C GLY A 125 -26.87 -19.30 0.46
N TYR A 126 -27.97 -19.55 -0.22
CA TYR A 126 -29.19 -20.08 0.37
C TYR A 126 -29.69 -21.30 -0.41
N THR A 127 -29.75 -22.44 0.27
CA THR A 127 -30.30 -23.68 -0.28
C THR A 127 -31.81 -23.69 -0.09
N ILE A 128 -32.56 -23.61 -1.19
CA ILE A 128 -34.02 -23.66 -1.13
C ILE A 128 -34.44 -25.09 -0.79
N PRO A 129 -35.18 -25.32 0.32
CA PRO A 129 -35.69 -26.65 0.66
C PRO A 129 -36.61 -27.18 -0.43
N LYS A 130 -36.68 -28.51 -0.59
CA LYS A 130 -37.38 -29.25 -1.65
C LYS A 130 -38.57 -28.48 -2.26
N LEU A 131 -38.35 -27.91 -3.45
CA LEU A 131 -39.36 -27.14 -4.19
C LEU A 131 -40.44 -28.02 -4.80
N SER A 132 -40.05 -29.18 -5.34
CA SER A 132 -40.94 -30.13 -6.03
C SER A 132 -40.33 -31.53 -6.04
N ASN A 133 -41.11 -32.54 -6.43
CA ASN A 133 -40.60 -33.91 -6.64
C ASN A 133 -39.64 -34.01 -7.84
N THR A 134 -39.67 -33.04 -8.76
CA THR A 134 -38.82 -33.02 -9.96
C THR A 134 -37.50 -32.25 -9.76
N VAL A 135 -37.49 -31.19 -8.93
CA VAL A 135 -36.30 -30.38 -8.65
C VAL A 135 -35.75 -30.75 -7.28
N ARG A 136 -34.58 -31.40 -7.27
CA ARG A 136 -33.99 -31.96 -6.05
C ARG A 136 -33.22 -30.92 -5.22
N ASN A 137 -32.39 -30.08 -5.84
CA ASN A 137 -31.58 -29.06 -5.17
C ASN A 137 -31.57 -27.76 -5.97
N LEU A 138 -31.80 -26.64 -5.30
CA LEU A 138 -31.60 -25.29 -5.84
C LEU A 138 -30.89 -24.44 -4.79
N ARG A 139 -29.77 -23.83 -5.17
CA ARG A 139 -29.00 -22.90 -4.34
C ARG A 139 -28.88 -21.58 -5.08
N LEU A 140 -29.18 -20.50 -4.37
CA LEU A 140 -28.88 -19.13 -4.76
C LEU A 140 -27.58 -18.70 -4.11
#